data_AF-A0A9D4WMV7-F1
#
_entry.id   AF-A0A9D4WMV7-F1
#
_cell.length_a   1.000
_cell.length_b   1.000
_cell.length_c   1.000
_cell.angle_alpha   90.00
_cell.angle_beta   90.00
_cell.angle_gamma   90.00
#
_symmetry.space_group_name_H-M   'P 1'
#
loop_
_entity.id
_entity.type
_entity.pdbx_description
1 polymer ?
#
loop_
_entity_poly.entity_id
_entity_poly.type
_entity_poly.pdbx_seq_one_letter_code
_entity_poly.pdbx_strand_id
1 'polypeptide(L)'
;MSEGRGSASMNMVTVMISLLLLLFLSESANAATYNVGGPSGWTYNTDTWPNGKKFRAGDVLVFNYDSTLHNVVAVDKVGYGSCKAPGGAKVLSSGSDQIKLARGQNYFICSIPGHCQSGMKVLINAV
;
A
#
# COMPACT_ATOMS: atom_id res chain seq x y z
N MET A 1 -1.34 -48.51 -44.38
CA MET A 1 -0.62 -47.24 -44.20
C MET A 1 -1.07 -46.66 -42.88
N SER A 2 -0.26 -46.84 -41.85
CA SER A 2 -0.53 -46.45 -40.46
C SER A 2 -0.19 -44.98 -40.21
N GLU A 3 -1.11 -44.33 -39.51
CA GLU A 3 -0.89 -43.38 -38.41
C GLU A 3 0.26 -42.37 -38.51
N GLY A 4 -0.09 -41.11 -38.83
CA GLY A 4 0.76 -39.93 -38.64
C GLY A 4 0.06 -38.75 -37.95
N ARG A 5 -1.08 -38.96 -37.27
CA ARG A 5 -1.93 -37.88 -36.71
C ARG A 5 -1.89 -37.72 -35.18
N GLY A 6 -1.21 -38.63 -34.46
CA GLY A 6 -1.27 -38.69 -32.99
C GLY A 6 -0.30 -37.76 -32.23
N SER A 7 0.87 -37.44 -32.79
CA SER A 7 1.91 -36.70 -32.04
C SER A 7 1.68 -35.18 -32.02
N ALA A 8 1.32 -34.58 -33.16
CA ALA A 8 1.13 -33.12 -33.26
C ALA A 8 -0.11 -32.64 -32.47
N SER A 9 -1.18 -33.43 -32.46
CA SER A 9 -2.42 -33.13 -31.74
C SER A 9 -2.25 -33.24 -30.22
N MET A 10 -1.52 -34.24 -29.74
CA MET A 10 -1.22 -34.41 -28.31
C MET A 10 -0.33 -33.29 -27.75
N ASN A 11 0.69 -32.88 -28.51
CA ASN A 11 1.56 -31.75 -28.17
C ASN A 11 0.79 -30.42 -28.15
N MET A 12 -0.19 -30.25 -29.04
CA MET A 12 -1.03 -29.05 -29.05
C MET A 12 -1.97 -29.00 -27.85
N VAL A 13 -2.56 -30.15 -27.46
CA VAL A 13 -3.42 -30.24 -26.27
C VAL A 13 -2.63 -29.98 -24.98
N THR A 14 -1.42 -30.52 -24.83
CA THR A 14 -0.58 -30.26 -23.65
C THR A 14 -0.14 -28.80 -23.57
N VAL A 15 0.23 -28.17 -24.69
CA VAL A 15 0.55 -26.73 -24.73
C VAL A 15 -0.67 -25.89 -24.31
N MET A 16 -1.87 -26.20 -24.81
CA MET A 16 -3.09 -25.48 -24.44
C MET A 16 -3.43 -25.63 -22.95
N ILE A 17 -3.29 -26.84 -22.38
CA ILE A 17 -3.50 -27.08 -20.94
C ILE A 17 -2.46 -26.31 -20.12
N SER A 18 -1.19 -26.31 -20.53
CA SER A 18 -0.13 -25.57 -19.83
C SER A 18 -0.37 -24.05 -19.84
N LEU A 19 -0.86 -23.51 -20.97
CA LEU A 19 -1.17 -22.09 -21.10
C LEU A 19 -2.39 -21.69 -20.26
N LEU A 20 -3.41 -22.55 -20.20
CA LEU A 20 -4.57 -22.37 -19.32
C LEU A 20 -4.18 -22.38 -17.84
N LEU A 21 -3.30 -23.31 -17.42
CA LEU A 21 -2.77 -23.35 -16.06
C LEU A 21 -1.99 -22.08 -15.69
N LEU A 22 -1.20 -21.53 -16.61
CA LEU A 22 -0.49 -20.25 -16.39
C LEU A 22 -1.44 -19.07 -16.24
N LEU A 23 -2.55 -19.04 -16.97
CA LEU A 23 -3.60 -18.02 -16.81
C LEU A 23 -4.32 -18.15 -15.45
N PHE A 24 -4.57 -19.37 -14.97
CA PHE A 24 -5.15 -19.58 -13.62
C PHE A 24 -4.19 -19.18 -12.49
N LEU A 25 -2.88 -19.22 -12.72
CA LEU A 25 -1.86 -18.76 -11.79
C LEU A 25 -1.63 -17.24 -11.82
N SER A 26 -2.29 -16.52 -12.74
CA SER A 26 -2.17 -15.06 -12.79
C SER A 26 -3.02 -14.43 -11.68
N GLU A 27 -2.37 -13.98 -10.60
CA GLU A 27 -3.01 -13.07 -9.65
C GLU A 27 -3.30 -11.73 -10.34
N SER A 28 -4.52 -11.24 -10.23
CA SER A 28 -4.87 -9.91 -10.71
C SER A 28 -4.17 -8.85 -9.87
N ALA A 29 -3.19 -8.15 -10.46
CA ALA A 29 -2.43 -7.10 -9.80
C ALA A 29 -3.23 -5.78 -9.75
N ASN A 30 -4.29 -5.75 -8.95
CA ASN A 30 -4.99 -4.50 -8.64
C ASN A 30 -4.35 -3.85 -7.41
N ALA A 31 -4.10 -2.54 -7.48
CA ALA A 31 -3.69 -1.76 -6.31
C ALA A 31 -4.83 -1.75 -5.29
N ALA A 32 -4.57 -2.21 -4.07
CA ALA A 32 -5.53 -2.14 -2.98
C ALA A 32 -5.59 -0.73 -2.42
N THR A 33 -6.75 -0.34 -1.89
CA THR A 33 -6.95 0.93 -1.20
C THR A 33 -7.21 0.69 0.29
N TYR A 34 -6.48 1.39 1.16
CA TYR A 34 -6.59 1.27 2.60
C TYR A 34 -6.95 2.61 3.24
N ASN A 35 -8.07 2.66 3.96
CA ASN A 35 -8.40 3.77 4.83
C ASN A 35 -7.56 3.68 6.10
N VAL A 36 -6.62 4.59 6.27
CA VAL A 36 -5.72 4.66 7.43
C VAL A 36 -6.55 4.87 8.70
N GLY A 37 -6.33 4.04 9.72
CA GLY A 37 -7.13 4.02 10.96
C GLY A 37 -8.51 3.36 10.85
N GLY A 38 -8.92 2.91 9.65
CA GLY A 38 -10.22 2.26 9.44
C GLY A 38 -11.39 3.21 9.73
N PRO A 39 -12.44 2.78 10.46
CA PRO A 39 -13.59 3.62 10.78
C PRO A 39 -13.25 4.90 11.57
N SER A 40 -12.16 4.89 12.34
CA SER A 40 -11.72 6.05 13.13
C SER A 40 -10.99 7.10 12.29
N GLY A 41 -10.56 6.76 11.08
CA GLY A 41 -9.78 7.64 10.21
C GLY A 41 -8.38 7.94 10.76
N TRP A 42 -7.75 8.96 10.20
CA TRP A 42 -6.44 9.43 10.61
C TRP A 42 -6.55 10.24 11.90
N THR A 43 -6.19 9.61 13.03
CA THR A 43 -6.33 10.17 14.38
C THR A 43 -5.21 9.66 15.32
N TYR A 44 -5.28 9.99 16.61
CA TYR A 44 -4.32 9.54 17.62
C TYR A 44 -4.25 8.00 17.72
N ASN A 45 -3.10 7.48 18.19
CA ASN A 45 -2.84 6.04 18.36
C ASN A 45 -3.05 5.18 17.09
N THR A 46 -2.83 5.77 15.90
CA THR A 46 -2.95 5.06 14.62
C THR A 46 -1.67 4.28 14.26
N ASP A 47 -0.61 4.37 15.06
CA ASP A 47 0.67 3.69 14.87
C ASP A 47 0.59 2.17 14.86
N THR A 48 -0.44 1.60 15.51
CA THR A 48 -0.70 0.16 15.53
C THR A 48 -1.58 -0.32 14.37
N TRP A 49 -2.27 0.59 13.66
CA TRP A 49 -3.19 0.23 12.57
C TRP A 49 -2.55 -0.61 11.46
N PRO A 50 -1.28 -0.42 11.06
CA PRO A 50 -0.64 -1.26 10.04
C PRO A 50 -0.53 -2.75 10.43
N ASN A 51 -0.63 -3.11 11.71
CA ASN A 51 -0.42 -4.48 12.18
C ASN A 51 -1.38 -5.47 11.50
N GLY A 52 -0.83 -6.63 11.10
CA GLY A 52 -1.57 -7.70 10.44
C GLY A 52 -1.94 -7.45 8.97
N LYS A 53 -1.60 -6.29 8.41
CA LYS A 53 -1.88 -5.95 7.00
C LYS A 53 -0.67 -6.28 6.12
N LYS A 54 -0.95 -6.67 4.88
CA LYS A 54 0.05 -6.91 3.85
C LYS A 54 -0.12 -5.84 2.78
N PHE A 55 0.84 -4.92 2.71
CA PHE A 55 0.85 -3.85 1.72
C PHE A 55 1.75 -4.24 0.55
N ARG A 56 1.37 -3.84 -0.66
CA ARG A 56 2.15 -4.01 -1.88
C ARG A 56 2.52 -2.65 -2.47
N ALA A 57 3.66 -2.60 -3.16
CA ALA A 57 4.04 -1.40 -3.88
C ALA A 57 2.93 -1.02 -4.89
N GLY A 58 2.49 0.23 -4.83
CA GLY A 58 1.41 0.74 -5.67
C GLY A 58 0.01 0.74 -5.04
N ASP A 59 -0.18 0.11 -3.88
CA ASP A 59 -1.39 0.28 -3.08
C ASP A 59 -1.57 1.76 -2.69
N VAL A 60 -2.80 2.17 -2.38
CA VAL A 60 -3.16 3.54 -2.02
C VAL A 60 -3.58 3.61 -0.56
N LEU A 61 -3.00 4.54 0.19
CA LEU A 61 -3.49 4.94 1.50
C LEU A 61 -4.42 6.14 1.35
N VAL A 62 -5.57 6.08 2.01
CA VAL A 62 -6.51 7.20 2.14
C VAL A 62 -6.48 7.67 3.58
N PHE A 63 -6.08 8.94 3.77
CA PHE A 63 -6.06 9.59 5.07
C PHE A 63 -7.29 10.49 5.20
N ASN A 64 -8.29 10.03 5.96
CA ASN A 64 -9.50 10.80 6.22
C ASN A 64 -9.43 11.47 7.59
N TYR A 65 -9.58 12.80 7.65
CA TYR A 65 -9.46 13.58 8.88
C TYR A 65 -10.07 14.99 8.74
N ASP A 66 -10.29 15.68 9.87
CA ASP A 66 -10.61 17.11 9.86
C ASP A 66 -9.36 17.93 9.49
N SER A 67 -9.36 18.49 8.28
CA SER A 67 -8.24 19.28 7.74
C SER A 67 -7.90 20.55 8.53
N THR A 68 -8.79 21.00 9.42
CA THR A 68 -8.52 22.13 10.33
C THR A 68 -7.71 21.71 11.55
N LEU A 69 -7.72 20.41 11.89
CA LEU A 69 -7.07 19.86 13.09
C LEU A 69 -5.82 19.05 12.76
N HIS A 70 -5.76 18.44 11.58
CA HIS A 70 -4.75 17.44 11.25
C HIS A 70 -4.19 17.65 9.86
N ASN A 71 -3.05 17.02 9.60
CA ASN A 71 -2.41 16.99 8.29
C ASN A 71 -1.68 15.65 8.09
N VAL A 72 -1.12 15.45 6.91
CA VAL A 72 -0.27 14.30 6.59
C VAL A 72 1.03 14.79 5.98
N VAL A 73 2.15 14.30 6.51
CA VAL A 73 3.48 14.57 5.98
C VAL A 73 4.22 13.25 5.79
N ALA A 74 4.69 13.01 4.57
CA ALA A 74 5.62 11.92 4.30
C ALA A 74 7.02 12.31 4.80
N VAL A 75 7.64 11.42 5.57
CA VAL A 75 8.96 11.64 6.19
C VAL A 75 9.88 10.45 5.94
N ASP A 76 11.14 10.59 6.34
CA ASP A 76 12.06 9.46 6.41
C ASP A 76 12.01 8.79 7.80
N LYS A 77 12.85 7.78 8.00
CA LYS A 77 12.96 7.06 9.28
C LYS A 77 13.32 7.98 10.45
N VAL A 78 14.16 9.00 10.21
CA VAL A 78 14.61 9.93 11.25
C VAL A 78 13.48 10.87 11.64
N GLY A 79 12.78 11.45 10.67
CA GLY A 79 11.61 12.30 10.88
C GLY A 79 10.47 11.55 11.54
N TYR A 80 10.27 10.29 11.19
CA TYR A 80 9.32 9.42 11.87
C TYR A 80 9.71 9.20 13.34
N GLY A 81 10.96 8.80 13.61
CA GLY A 81 11.45 8.53 14.97
C GLY A 81 11.42 9.76 15.87
N SER A 82 11.79 10.92 15.33
CA SER A 82 11.85 12.21 16.04
C SER A 82 10.53 12.99 16.03
N CYS A 83 9.51 12.53 15.31
CA CYS A 83 8.26 13.27 15.08
C CYS A 83 8.49 14.67 14.52
N LYS A 84 9.41 14.79 13.55
CA LYS A 84 9.78 16.05 12.91
C LYS A 84 9.72 15.94 11.39
N ALA A 85 8.93 16.79 10.76
CA ALA A 85 8.96 16.96 9.32
C ALA A 85 10.26 17.69 8.90
N PRO A 86 10.95 17.26 7.83
CA PRO A 86 12.10 18.00 7.31
C PRO A 86 11.67 19.36 6.73
N GLY A 87 12.59 20.32 6.68
CA GLY A 87 12.33 21.62 6.09
C GLY A 87 11.92 21.48 4.62
N GLY A 88 10.85 22.18 4.21
CA GLY A 88 10.32 22.11 2.85
C GLY A 88 9.54 20.83 2.53
N ALA A 89 9.25 19.97 3.52
CA ALA A 89 8.39 18.82 3.32
C ALA A 89 7.00 19.25 2.79
N LYS A 90 6.48 18.48 1.84
CA LYS A 90 5.11 18.66 1.37
C LYS A 90 4.13 18.30 2.48
N VAL A 91 3.32 19.26 2.89
CA VAL A 91 2.20 19.05 3.82
C VAL A 91 0.93 18.84 3.02
N LEU A 92 0.25 17.74 3.28
CA LEU A 92 -1.07 17.46 2.71
C LEU A 92 -2.13 17.81 3.76
N SER A 93 -3.18 18.49 3.31
CA SER A 93 -4.19 19.11 4.17
C SER A 93 -5.58 19.12 3.53
N SER A 94 -5.90 18.14 2.67
CA SER A 94 -7.23 18.10 2.01
C SER A 94 -8.32 17.49 2.90
N GLY A 95 -7.94 16.74 3.95
CA GLY A 95 -8.86 15.96 4.78
C GLY A 95 -9.25 14.59 4.19
N SER A 96 -8.84 14.28 2.95
CA SER A 96 -9.01 12.97 2.30
C SER A 96 -7.83 12.68 1.36
N ASP A 97 -6.61 12.81 1.87
CA ASP A 97 -5.41 12.68 1.04
C ASP A 97 -5.16 11.24 0.62
N GLN A 98 -4.80 11.07 -0.65
CA GLN A 98 -4.47 9.78 -1.23
C GLN A 98 -2.98 9.70 -1.57
N ILE A 99 -2.32 8.68 -1.03
CA ILE A 99 -0.88 8.47 -1.23
C ILE A 99 -0.63 7.05 -1.72
N LYS A 100 0.00 6.93 -2.88
CA LYS A 100 0.45 5.65 -3.42
C LYS A 100 1.72 5.18 -2.71
N LEU A 101 1.75 3.95 -2.24
CA LEU A 101 2.88 3.35 -1.55
C LEU A 101 4.03 3.07 -2.53
N ALA A 102 5.23 3.51 -2.16
CA ALA A 102 6.47 3.07 -2.80
C ALA A 102 6.87 1.69 -2.27
N ARG A 103 7.66 0.93 -3.04
CA ARG A 103 8.27 -0.31 -2.54
C ARG A 103 9.18 -0.01 -1.34
N GLY A 104 9.10 -0.84 -0.30
CA GLY A 104 9.86 -0.70 0.93
C GLY A 104 9.13 0.09 2.01
N GLN A 105 9.90 0.80 2.85
CA GLN A 105 9.38 1.52 4.01
C GLN A 105 8.82 2.89 3.62
N ASN A 106 7.58 3.15 4.04
CA ASN A 106 6.88 4.42 3.88
C ASN A 106 6.51 4.94 5.27
N TYR A 107 6.83 6.21 5.55
CA TYR A 107 6.60 6.83 6.86
C TYR A 107 5.72 8.05 6.72
N PHE A 108 4.68 8.13 7.53
CA PHE A 108 3.76 9.26 7.55
C PHE A 108 3.51 9.72 8.99
N ILE A 109 3.43 11.03 9.18
CA ILE A 109 3.13 11.65 10.48
C ILE A 109 2.11 12.76 10.32
N CYS A 110 1.41 13.09 11.40
CA CYS A 110 0.77 14.39 11.55
C CYS A 110 1.81 15.34 12.17
N SER A 111 2.11 16.45 11.50
CA SER A 111 3.15 17.39 11.93
C SER A 111 2.65 18.48 12.87
N ILE A 112 1.37 18.46 13.23
CA ILE A 112 0.79 19.37 14.23
C ILE A 112 1.45 19.08 15.59
N PRO A 113 1.87 20.11 16.35
CA PRO A 113 2.60 19.92 17.61
C PRO A 113 1.92 18.94 18.57
N GLY A 114 2.64 17.90 19.00
CA GLY A 114 2.16 16.89 19.94
C GLY A 114 1.39 15.72 19.31
N HIS A 115 0.91 15.83 18.07
CA HIS A 115 0.04 14.80 17.48
C HIS A 115 0.82 13.51 17.14
N CYS A 116 1.98 13.65 16.49
CA CYS A 116 2.84 12.49 16.19
C CYS A 116 3.32 11.77 17.45
N GLN A 117 3.65 12.52 18.52
CA GLN A 117 4.07 11.98 19.81
C GLN A 117 2.92 11.18 20.47
N SER A 118 1.69 11.58 20.23
CA SER A 118 0.46 10.89 20.65
C SER A 118 0.02 9.77 19.69
N GLY A 119 0.96 9.19 18.92
CA GLY A 119 0.70 8.03 18.07
C GLY A 119 0.04 8.33 16.72
N MET A 120 -0.09 9.60 16.32
CA MET A 120 -0.64 9.98 15.01
C MET A 120 0.45 9.89 13.91
N LYS A 121 0.90 8.67 13.67
CA LYS A 121 2.01 8.30 12.78
C LYS A 121 1.82 6.87 12.28
N VAL A 122 2.24 6.54 11.06
CA VAL A 122 2.25 5.15 10.56
C VAL A 122 3.55 4.82 9.83
N LEU A 123 4.04 3.60 10.05
CA LEU A 123 5.15 2.99 9.31
C LEU A 123 4.60 1.78 8.57
N ILE A 124 4.75 1.78 7.25
CA ILE A 124 4.25 0.73 6.37
C ILE A 124 5.40 0.17 5.55
N ASN A 125 5.52 -1.16 5.50
CA ASN A 125 6.43 -1.85 4.60
C ASN A 125 5.63 -2.47 3.46
N ALA A 126 5.81 -1.97 2.24
CA ALA A 126 5.17 -2.46 1.04
C ALA A 126 6.14 -3.35 0.24
N VAL A 127 5.72 -4.57 -0.09
CA VAL A 127 6.53 -5.53 -0.86
C VAL A 127 6.38 -5.36 -2.37
#